data_AF-A0A962EVD1-F1
#
_entry.id   AF-A0A962EVD1-F1
#
_cell.length_a   1.000
_cell.length_b   1.000
_cell.length_c   1.000
_cell.angle_alpha   90.00
_cell.angle_beta   90.00
_cell.angle_gamma   90.00
#
_symmetry.space_group_name_H-M   'P 1'
#
loop_
_entity.id
_entity.type
_entity.pdbx_description
1 polymer ?
#
loop_
_entity_poly.entity_id
_entity_poly.type
_entity_poly.pdbx_seq_one_letter_code
_entity_poly.pdbx_strand_id
1 'polypeptide(L)'
;MDEDALGGHTYERHVGKSEDYLKARVVGSRTNVAGIFTVGERRAGSFTSLETANKLINATLAQNGSRVDAFAAEQFPRSLPFMFVFADFDSPTGYEAFAPNDRAQPRMRATYGVTVFIRRTTASEKGYYVHSAWPTNRD
;
A
#
# COMPACT_ATOMS: atom_id res chain seq x y z
N MET A 1 8.84 -19.56 -9.46
CA MET A 1 7.71 -18.62 -9.53
C MET A 1 8.28 -17.25 -9.29
N ASP A 2 8.32 -16.42 -10.32
CA ASP A 2 8.95 -15.11 -10.32
C ASP A 2 8.26 -14.16 -9.34
N GLU A 3 9.05 -13.53 -8.46
CA GLU A 3 8.58 -12.53 -7.51
C GLU A 3 7.90 -11.34 -8.23
N ASP A 4 8.25 -11.10 -9.49
CA ASP A 4 7.64 -10.11 -10.40
C ASP A 4 6.14 -10.36 -10.68
N ALA A 5 5.69 -11.62 -10.77
CA ALA A 5 4.27 -11.92 -10.96
C ALA A 5 3.44 -11.64 -9.68
N LEU A 6 4.10 -11.66 -8.52
CA LEU A 6 3.47 -11.50 -7.21
C LEU A 6 3.38 -10.03 -6.77
N GLY A 7 4.31 -9.19 -7.23
CA GLY A 7 4.32 -7.74 -7.00
C GLY A 7 3.54 -6.90 -8.02
N GLY A 8 2.97 -7.52 -9.05
CA GLY A 8 2.31 -6.84 -10.18
C GLY A 8 1.26 -5.80 -9.79
N HIS A 9 0.44 -6.07 -8.76
CA HIS A 9 -0.57 -5.11 -8.29
C HIS A 9 0.02 -3.82 -7.70
N THR A 10 1.19 -3.89 -7.06
CA THR A 10 1.92 -2.71 -6.59
C THR A 10 2.30 -1.83 -7.78
N TYR A 11 2.95 -2.44 -8.77
CA TYR A 11 3.44 -1.75 -9.95
C TYR A 11 2.29 -1.14 -10.77
N GLU A 12 1.24 -1.93 -11.03
CA GLU A 12 0.12 -1.52 -11.85
C GLU A 12 -0.72 -0.40 -11.24
N ARG A 13 -0.76 -0.24 -9.91
CA ARG A 13 -1.72 0.66 -9.25
C ARG A 13 -1.08 1.77 -8.43
N HIS A 14 0.21 1.64 -8.10
CA HIS A 14 0.88 2.50 -7.12
C HIS A 14 2.26 2.98 -7.56
N VAL A 15 2.64 2.83 -8.84
CA VAL A 15 3.90 3.36 -9.37
C VAL A 15 3.63 4.31 -10.54
N GLY A 16 4.22 5.51 -10.47
CA GLY A 16 4.20 6.50 -11.57
C GLY A 16 2.82 6.96 -12.01
N LYS A 17 1.83 7.01 -11.11
CA LYS A 17 0.46 7.39 -11.45
C LYS A 17 0.27 8.90 -11.55
N SER A 18 -0.38 9.36 -12.62
CA SER A 18 -0.73 10.77 -12.76
C SER A 18 -1.66 11.24 -11.64
N GLU A 19 -1.58 12.53 -11.31
CA GLU A 19 -2.43 13.15 -10.28
C GLU A 19 -3.92 12.97 -10.59
N ASP A 20 -4.33 13.15 -11.85
CA ASP A 20 -5.71 12.91 -12.30
C ASP A 20 -6.17 11.48 -12.07
N TYR A 21 -5.29 10.49 -12.30
CA TYR A 21 -5.61 9.08 -12.04
C TYR A 21 -5.87 8.84 -10.54
N LEU A 22 -5.02 9.39 -9.67
CA LEU A 22 -5.15 9.21 -8.23
C LEU A 22 -6.40 9.92 -7.69
N LYS A 23 -6.68 11.14 -8.15
CA LYS A 23 -7.91 11.87 -7.80
C LYS A 23 -9.15 11.14 -8.30
N ALA A 24 -9.14 10.66 -9.55
CA ALA A 24 -10.23 9.89 -10.14
C ALA A 24 -10.46 8.57 -9.38
N ARG A 25 -9.41 7.91 -8.90
CA ARG A 25 -9.54 6.70 -8.06
C ARG A 25 -10.21 7.00 -6.71
N VAL A 26 -9.82 8.08 -6.05
CA VAL A 26 -10.44 8.51 -4.78
C VAL A 26 -11.92 8.90 -4.97
N VAL A 27 -12.26 9.54 -6.09
CA VAL A 27 -13.65 9.91 -6.39
C VAL A 27 -14.47 8.71 -6.85
N GLY A 28 -13.93 7.92 -7.78
CA GLY A 28 -14.62 6.78 -8.39
C GLY A 28 -14.80 5.58 -7.45
N SER A 29 -13.99 5.47 -6.40
CA SER A 29 -14.20 4.47 -5.35
C SER A 29 -15.32 4.83 -4.37
N ARG A 30 -15.88 6.06 -4.42
CA ARG A 30 -16.99 6.47 -3.56
C ARG A 30 -18.26 5.75 -3.97
N THR A 31 -18.63 4.75 -3.19
CA THR A 31 -19.91 4.07 -3.29
C THR A 31 -20.80 4.58 -2.17
N ASN A 32 -21.92 5.19 -2.56
CA ASN A 32 -22.96 5.56 -1.61
C ASN A 32 -23.81 4.32 -1.30
N VAL A 33 -23.70 3.83 -0.07
CA VAL A 33 -24.51 2.68 0.37
C VAL A 33 -25.79 3.22 0.99
N ALA A 34 -26.88 3.06 0.24
CA ALA A 34 -28.25 3.33 0.66
C ALA A 34 -28.53 4.75 1.21
N GLY A 35 -27.72 5.76 0.87
CA GLY A 35 -27.89 7.14 1.35
C GLY A 35 -27.40 7.38 2.78
N ILE A 36 -26.87 6.34 3.45
CA ILE A 36 -26.61 6.35 4.91
C ILE A 36 -25.12 6.52 5.20
N PHE A 37 -24.25 5.93 4.38
CA PHE A 37 -22.80 6.05 4.49
C PHE A 37 -22.12 5.92 3.12
N THR A 38 -20.98 6.60 2.95
CA THR A 38 -20.14 6.45 1.76
C THR A 38 -18.96 5.55 2.12
N VAL A 39 -18.74 4.51 1.34
CA VAL A 39 -17.56 3.63 1.43
C VAL A 39 -16.69 3.87 0.21
N GLY A 40 -15.39 4.00 0.40
CA GLY A 40 -14.46 4.27 -0.69
C GLY A 40 -13.04 4.53 -0.21
N GLU A 41 -12.10 4.55 -1.14
CA GLU A 41 -10.70 4.89 -0.86
C GLU A 41 -10.61 6.40 -0.60
N ARG A 42 -10.41 6.80 0.67
CA ARG A 42 -10.20 8.22 1.02
C ARG A 42 -8.85 8.77 0.53
N ARG A 43 -7.93 7.85 0.21
CA ARG A 43 -6.57 8.16 -0.19
C ARG A 43 -6.08 7.20 -1.27
N ALA A 44 -5.30 7.69 -2.22
CA ALA A 44 -4.62 6.88 -3.22
C ALA A 44 -3.19 7.40 -3.40
N GLY A 45 -2.21 6.58 -3.03
CA GLY A 45 -0.79 6.90 -3.12
C GLY A 45 -0.10 6.26 -4.31
N SER A 46 0.93 6.94 -4.81
CA SER A 46 1.83 6.42 -5.83
C SER A 46 3.29 6.77 -5.51
N PHE A 47 4.16 5.79 -5.71
CA PHE A 47 5.60 6.00 -5.78
C PHE A 47 5.95 6.80 -7.03
N THR A 48 7.07 7.50 -6.97
CA THR A 48 7.61 8.26 -8.11
C THR A 48 8.13 7.36 -9.22
N SER A 49 8.64 6.18 -8.88
CA SER A 49 9.26 5.24 -9.83
C SER A 49 9.30 3.83 -9.25
N LEU A 50 9.48 2.82 -10.12
CA LEU A 50 9.60 1.42 -9.70
C LEU A 50 10.83 1.20 -8.81
N GLU A 51 11.94 1.86 -9.12
CA GLU A 51 13.15 1.80 -8.30
C GLU A 51 12.90 2.32 -6.87
N THR A 52 12.23 3.47 -6.75
CA THR A 52 11.83 4.04 -5.46
C THR A 52 10.88 3.11 -4.71
N ALA A 53 9.91 2.52 -5.40
CA ALA A 53 8.99 1.55 -4.81
C ALA A 53 9.76 0.36 -4.23
N ASN A 54 10.61 -0.29 -5.03
CA ASN A 54 11.40 -1.44 -4.59
C ASN A 54 12.30 -1.10 -3.41
N LYS A 55 13.00 0.04 -3.45
CA LYS A 55 13.87 0.48 -2.35
C LYS A 55 13.09 0.67 -1.05
N LEU A 56 11.96 1.37 -1.10
CA LEU A 56 11.16 1.68 0.08
C LEU A 56 10.41 0.46 0.63
N ILE A 57 9.95 -0.45 -0.23
CA ILE A 57 9.33 -1.71 0.19
C ILE A 57 10.34 -2.55 0.96
N ASN A 58 11.54 -2.74 0.41
CA ASN A 58 12.61 -3.48 1.08
C ASN A 58 13.00 -2.82 2.41
N ALA A 59 13.12 -1.49 2.45
CA ALA A 59 13.40 -0.77 3.68
C ALA A 59 12.28 -0.94 4.73
N THR A 60 11.01 -0.91 4.31
CA THR A 60 9.85 -1.10 5.18
C THR A 60 9.84 -2.51 5.77
N LEU A 61 10.11 -3.54 4.96
CA LEU A 61 10.21 -4.92 5.41
C LEU A 61 11.38 -5.10 6.39
N ALA A 62 12.54 -4.51 6.10
CA ALA A 62 13.72 -4.58 6.96
C ALA A 62 13.47 -3.94 8.34
N GLN A 63 12.83 -2.77 8.39
CA GLN A 63 12.45 -2.12 9.65
C GLN A 63 11.44 -2.95 10.47
N ASN A 64 10.63 -3.78 9.80
CA ASN A 64 9.65 -4.65 10.42
C ASN A 64 10.13 -6.13 10.52
N GLY A 65 11.44 -6.38 10.39
CA GLY A 65 12.00 -7.73 10.24
C GLY A 65 11.47 -8.75 11.24
N SER A 66 11.49 -8.44 12.54
CA SER A 66 10.98 -9.36 13.58
C SER A 66 9.49 -9.68 13.45
N ARG A 67 8.65 -8.72 13.02
CA ARG A 67 7.22 -8.95 12.81
C ARG A 67 6.95 -9.76 11.56
N VAL A 68 7.69 -9.48 10.49
CA VAL A 68 7.60 -10.20 9.22
C VAL A 68 8.08 -11.65 9.37
N ASP A 69 9.18 -11.85 10.10
CA ASP A 69 9.70 -13.19 10.43
C ASP A 69 8.69 -13.99 11.27
N ALA A 70 8.13 -13.40 12.32
CA ALA A 70 7.07 -14.05 13.11
C ALA A 70 5.82 -14.36 12.28
N PHE A 71 5.47 -13.51 11.31
CA PHE A 71 4.38 -13.76 10.37
C PHE A 71 4.67 -14.94 9.45
N ALA A 72 5.91 -15.06 8.96
CA ALA A 72 6.39 -16.15 8.12
C ALA A 72 6.49 -17.47 8.89
N ALA A 73 7.00 -17.44 10.12
CA ALA A 73 7.20 -18.59 11.01
C ALA A 73 5.90 -19.15 11.62
N GLU A 74 4.73 -18.81 11.05
CA GLU A 74 3.41 -19.24 11.50
C GLU A 74 3.07 -18.92 12.97
N GLN A 75 3.78 -17.98 13.60
CA GLN A 75 3.54 -17.58 14.99
C GLN A 75 2.27 -16.74 15.16
N PHE A 76 1.68 -16.30 14.03
CA PHE A 76 0.34 -15.71 13.97
C PHE A 76 -0.70 -16.75 13.54
N PRO A 77 -1.94 -16.67 14.07
CA PRO A 77 -2.99 -17.63 13.75
C PRO A 77 -3.21 -17.71 12.24
N ARG A 78 -3.36 -18.93 11.71
CA ARG A 78 -3.58 -19.18 10.27
C ARG A 78 -4.81 -18.47 9.71
N SER A 79 -5.76 -18.06 10.55
CA SER A 79 -6.91 -17.25 10.18
C SER A 79 -6.57 -15.83 9.70
N LEU A 80 -5.33 -15.37 9.89
CA LEU A 80 -4.80 -14.12 9.34
C LEU A 80 -3.79 -14.41 8.21
N PRO A 81 -4.24 -14.73 6.98
CA PRO A 81 -3.36 -15.10 5.86
C PRO A 81 -2.63 -13.89 5.26
N PHE A 82 -2.77 -12.70 5.83
CA PHE A 82 -2.18 -11.47 5.35
C PHE A 82 -1.80 -10.54 6.50
N MET A 83 -0.87 -9.63 6.23
CA MET A 83 -0.41 -8.62 7.18
C MET A 83 -0.11 -7.31 6.46
N PHE A 84 -0.35 -6.20 7.15
CA PHE A 84 0.12 -4.89 6.74
C PHE A 84 1.31 -4.51 7.62
N VAL A 85 2.39 -4.07 6.99
CA VAL A 85 3.55 -3.49 7.66
C VAL A 85 3.72 -2.06 7.18
N PHE A 86 4.23 -1.22 8.07
CA PHE A 86 4.29 0.22 7.87
C PHE A 86 5.67 0.72 8.30
N ALA A 87 6.19 1.70 7.59
CA ALA A 87 7.38 2.45 7.99
C ALA A 87 7.20 3.92 7.60
N ASP A 88 7.74 4.80 8.42
CA ASP A 88 7.86 6.23 8.14
C ASP A 88 9.32 6.56 7.79
N PHE A 89 9.49 7.61 6.99
CA PHE A 89 10.77 8.04 6.46
C PHE A 89 10.88 9.56 6.57
N ASP A 90 12.09 10.06 6.84
CA ASP A 90 12.38 11.50 6.90
C ASP A 90 12.40 12.19 5.52
N SER A 91 12.26 11.42 4.44
CA SER A 91 12.26 11.91 3.05
C SER A 91 10.96 11.53 2.35
N PRO A 92 10.51 12.32 1.35
CA PRO A 92 9.32 12.01 0.59
C PRO A 92 9.38 10.62 -0.04
N THR A 93 8.37 9.81 0.23
CA THR A 93 8.22 8.43 -0.29
C THR A 93 7.46 8.39 -1.60
N GLY A 94 6.79 9.48 -1.95
CA GLY A 94 5.90 9.60 -3.10
C GLY A 94 4.89 10.71 -2.91
N TYR A 95 3.72 10.51 -3.50
CA TYR A 95 2.61 11.44 -3.43
C TYR A 95 1.29 10.70 -3.31
N GLU A 96 0.29 11.34 -2.71
CA GLU A 96 -1.07 10.80 -2.62
C GLU A 96 -2.12 11.85 -2.94
N ALA A 97 -3.22 11.39 -3.54
CA ALA A 97 -4.48 12.11 -3.56
C ALA A 97 -5.21 11.81 -2.25
N PHE A 98 -5.52 12.83 -1.46
CA PHE A 98 -6.20 12.69 -0.17
C PHE A 98 -7.47 13.53 -0.11
N ALA A 99 -8.59 12.89 0.25
CA ALA A 99 -9.85 13.56 0.54
C ALA A 99 -10.15 13.50 2.04
N PRO A 100 -10.24 14.65 2.74
CA PRO A 100 -10.50 14.67 4.18
C PRO A 100 -11.90 14.13 4.53
N ASN A 101 -12.84 14.10 3.59
CA ASN A 101 -14.14 13.46 3.71
C ASN A 101 -14.70 13.11 2.31
N ASP A 102 -15.79 12.35 2.28
CA ASP A 102 -16.43 11.85 1.06
C ASP A 102 -17.01 12.93 0.14
N ARG A 103 -17.12 14.17 0.61
CA ARG A 103 -17.65 15.32 -0.14
C ARG A 103 -16.56 16.26 -0.64
N ALA A 104 -15.39 16.24 -0.01
CA ALA A 104 -14.27 17.09 -0.38
C ALA A 104 -13.61 16.61 -1.68
N GLN A 105 -13.11 17.53 -2.49
CA GLN A 105 -12.26 17.16 -3.61
C GLN A 105 -10.90 16.68 -3.09
N PRO A 106 -10.34 15.60 -3.67
CA PRO A 106 -9.02 15.12 -3.27
C PRO A 106 -7.93 16.13 -3.65
N ARG A 107 -7.05 16.44 -2.70
CA ARG A 107 -5.87 17.27 -2.91
C ARG A 107 -4.62 16.40 -2.95
N MET A 108 -3.64 16.82 -3.73
CA MET A 108 -2.35 16.15 -3.80
C MET A 108 -1.47 16.59 -2.63
N ARG A 109 -0.74 15.66 -2.04
CA ARG A 109 0.30 15.94 -1.04
C ARG A 109 1.44 14.94 -1.13
N ALA A 110 2.63 15.35 -0.70
CA ALA A 110 3.75 14.44 -0.50
C ALA A 110 3.45 13.44 0.61
N THR A 111 3.96 12.23 0.49
CA THR A 111 3.87 11.17 1.50
C THR A 111 5.22 10.93 2.15
N TYR A 112 5.20 10.50 3.41
CA TYR A 112 6.40 10.18 4.18
C TYR A 112 6.38 8.75 4.75
N GLY A 113 5.25 8.06 4.67
CA GLY A 113 5.13 6.66 5.04
C GLY A 113 5.00 5.74 3.84
N VAL A 114 5.20 4.45 4.08
CA VAL A 114 4.92 3.36 3.15
C VAL A 114 4.16 2.26 3.87
N THR A 115 3.06 1.81 3.26
CA THR A 115 2.34 0.60 3.67
C THR A 115 2.70 -0.51 2.69
N VAL A 116 3.11 -1.65 3.23
CA VAL A 116 3.31 -2.88 2.45
C VAL A 116 2.30 -3.92 2.93
N PHE A 117 1.57 -4.48 1.99
CA PHE A 117 0.63 -5.55 2.18
C PHE A 117 1.27 -6.87 1.76
N ILE A 118 1.54 -7.74 2.73
CA ILE A 118 2.10 -9.06 2.51
C ILE A 118 1.04 -10.15 2.70
N ARG A 119 1.15 -11.21 1.91
CA ARG A 119 0.32 -12.41 2.01
C ARG A 119 1.17 -13.65 2.21
N ARG A 120 0.68 -14.58 3.02
CA ARG A 120 1.32 -15.89 3.17
C ARG A 120 1.29 -16.64 1.85
N THR A 121 2.35 -17.41 1.60
CA THR A 121 2.42 -18.35 0.48
C THR A 121 3.35 -19.49 0.83
N THR A 122 3.03 -20.69 0.36
CA THR A 122 3.93 -21.84 0.40
C THR A 122 4.85 -21.90 -0.82
N ALA A 123 4.63 -21.03 -1.82
CA ALA A 123 5.38 -21.01 -3.08
C ALA A 123 6.68 -20.20 -3.03
N SER A 124 6.97 -19.51 -1.91
CA SER A 124 8.19 -18.72 -1.71
C SER A 124 8.93 -19.24 -0.49
N GLU A 125 10.27 -19.30 -0.57
CA GLU A 125 11.14 -19.68 0.57
C GLU A 125 10.98 -18.73 1.77
N LYS A 126 10.55 -17.48 1.53
CA LYS A 126 10.28 -16.49 2.58
C LYS A 126 8.99 -16.80 3.37
N GLY A 127 8.13 -17.69 2.89
CA GLY A 127 6.81 -17.99 3.49
C GLY A 127 5.75 -16.89 3.25
N TYR A 128 6.11 -15.80 2.57
CA TYR A 128 5.21 -14.72 2.18
C TYR A 128 5.66 -14.06 0.87
N TYR A 129 4.77 -13.26 0.29
CA TYR A 129 5.07 -12.36 -0.82
C TYR A 129 4.43 -10.99 -0.60
N VAL A 130 4.99 -9.96 -1.25
CA VAL A 130 4.39 -8.62 -1.28
C VAL A 130 3.26 -8.60 -2.30
N HIS A 131 2.03 -8.51 -1.83
CA HIS A 131 0.86 -8.47 -2.70
C HIS A 131 0.61 -7.06 -3.25
N SER A 132 0.76 -6.04 -2.41
CA SER A 132 0.66 -4.64 -2.83
C SER A 132 1.48 -3.75 -1.90
N ALA A 133 1.92 -2.59 -2.37
CA ALA A 133 2.52 -1.56 -1.53
C ALA A 133 2.16 -0.17 -2.06
N TRP A 134 2.07 0.80 -1.17
CA TRP A 134 1.79 2.17 -1.57
C TRP A 134 2.34 3.15 -0.54
N PRO A 135 2.79 4.33 -0.99
CA PRO A 135 3.13 5.39 -0.07
C PRO A 135 1.86 6.01 0.52
N THR A 136 1.90 6.41 1.79
CA THR A 136 0.76 6.99 2.51
C THR A 136 1.26 7.84 3.67
N ASN A 137 0.51 8.87 4.05
CA ASN A 137 0.67 9.49 5.37
C ASN A 137 -0.26 8.83 6.40
N ARG A 138 0.18 8.81 7.67
CA ARG A 138 -0.65 8.51 8.83
C ARG A 138 -1.23 9.84 9.32
N ASP A 139 -2.54 10.03 9.13
CA ASP A 139 -3.32 11.16 9.66
C ASP A 139 -3.90 10.82 11.03
#